data_AF-A0A3E0IMQ9-F1
#
_entry.id   AF-A0A3E0IMQ9-F1
#
_cell.length_a   1.000
_cell.length_b   1.000
_cell.length_c   1.000
_cell.angle_alpha   90.00
_cell.angle_beta   90.00
_cell.angle_gamma   90.00
#
_symmetry.space_group_name_H-M   'P 1'
#
loop_
_entity.id
_entity.type
_entity.pdbx_description
1 polymer ?
#
loop_
_entity_poly.entity_id
_entity_poly.type
_entity_poly.pdbx_seq_one_letter_code
_entity_poly.pdbx_strand_id
1 'polypeptide(L)'
;VNLSYKLLSQEILTVLNKKAIDVHQLGILGALETHRLEKQLPTGLLVLDHSLYLDTEDYELEFEVNTYQQGLLAFQDILEQFEIQHQPPLNKVQRFFERKHFLKSQTE
;
A
#
# COMPACT_ATOMS: atom_id res chain seq x y z
N VAL A 1 -3.77 10.37 -18.54
CA VAL A 1 -2.36 10.20 -18.98
C VAL A 1 -2.17 8.72 -19.28
N ASN A 2 -1.86 8.36 -20.53
CA ASN A 2 -1.55 6.97 -20.88
C ASN A 2 -0.17 6.63 -20.32
N LEU A 3 -0.06 5.54 -19.56
CA LEU A 3 1.24 5.04 -19.13
C LEU A 3 1.89 4.46 -20.37
N SER A 4 2.93 5.10 -20.89
CA SER A 4 3.72 4.49 -21.94
C SER A 4 4.38 3.26 -21.32
N TYR A 5 3.95 2.06 -21.69
CA TYR A 5 4.54 0.79 -21.21
C TYR A 5 6.07 0.74 -21.40
N LYS A 6 6.63 1.61 -22.24
CA LYS A 6 8.08 1.87 -22.36
C LYS A 6 8.75 2.34 -21.06
N LEU A 7 7.98 2.76 -20.06
CA LEU A 7 8.46 3.13 -18.73
C LEU A 7 8.60 1.92 -17.79
N LEU A 8 8.06 0.76 -18.15
CA LEU A 8 8.17 -0.46 -17.36
C LEU A 8 9.52 -1.14 -17.61
N SER A 9 10.14 -1.66 -16.55
CA SER A 9 11.39 -2.42 -16.68
C SER A 9 11.16 -3.76 -17.40
N GLN A 10 12.22 -4.32 -17.98
CA GLN A 10 12.15 -5.61 -18.67
C GLN A 10 11.72 -6.75 -17.73
N GLU A 11 12.09 -6.68 -16.46
CA GLU A 11 11.71 -7.66 -15.43
C GLU A 11 10.20 -7.63 -15.20
N ILE A 12 9.62 -6.43 -15.07
CA ILE A 12 8.17 -6.23 -14.91
C ILE A 12 7.43 -6.73 -16.16
N LEU A 13 7.87 -6.35 -17.36
CA LEU A 13 7.26 -6.81 -18.61
C LEU A 13 7.26 -8.34 -18.73
N THR A 14 8.35 -8.99 -18.29
CA THR A 14 8.46 -10.45 -18.30
C THR A 14 7.42 -11.09 -17.37
N VAL A 15 7.23 -10.54 -16.17
CA VAL A 15 6.21 -11.03 -15.22
C VAL A 15 4.80 -10.82 -15.76
N LEU A 16 4.51 -9.66 -16.35
CA LEU A 16 3.19 -9.36 -16.93
C LEU A 16 2.87 -10.30 -18.10
N ASN A 17 3.82 -10.52 -19.01
CA ASN A 17 3.66 -11.44 -20.14
C ASN A 17 3.44 -12.89 -19.67
N LYS A 18 4.18 -13.35 -18.65
CA LYS A 18 3.97 -14.68 -18.05
C LYS A 18 2.58 -14.84 -17.44
N LYS A 19 1.97 -13.74 -16.97
CA LYS A 19 0.59 -13.70 -16.46
C LYS A 19 -0.47 -13.43 -17.54
N ALA A 20 -0.08 -13.39 -18.82
CA ALA A 20 -0.95 -13.08 -19.96
C ALA A 20 -1.67 -11.71 -19.83
N ILE A 21 -1.00 -10.72 -19.21
CA ILE A 21 -1.51 -9.35 -19.10
C ILE A 21 -1.07 -8.56 -20.32
N ASP A 22 -2.03 -8.03 -21.09
CA ASP A 22 -1.76 -7.16 -22.23
C ASP A 22 -1.33 -5.76 -21.75
N VAL A 23 -0.05 -5.47 -21.88
CA VAL A 23 0.56 -4.20 -21.46
C VAL A 23 0.01 -2.99 -22.22
N HIS A 24 -0.59 -3.19 -23.39
CA HIS A 24 -1.21 -2.11 -24.17
C HIS A 24 -2.56 -1.64 -23.59
N GLN A 25 -3.17 -2.44 -22.71
CA GLN A 25 -4.42 -2.09 -22.02
C GLN A 25 -4.18 -1.40 -20.67
N LEU A 26 -2.92 -1.29 -20.24
CA LEU A 26 -2.59 -0.64 -18.97
C LEU A 26 -2.77 0.88 -19.06
N GLY A 27 -3.60 1.42 -18.17
CA GLY A 27 -3.83 2.85 -18.01
C GLY A 27 -3.52 3.32 -16.59
N ILE A 28 -3.19 4.60 -16.44
CA ILE A 28 -3.05 5.22 -15.12
C ILE A 28 -4.43 5.42 -14.51
N LEU A 29 -4.68 4.74 -13.38
CA LEU A 29 -5.97 4.79 -12.70
C LEU A 29 -6.03 5.87 -11.62
N GLY A 30 -4.89 6.38 -11.18
CA GLY A 30 -4.79 7.41 -10.16
C GLY A 30 -3.39 7.47 -9.55
N ALA A 31 -3.27 8.22 -8.45
CA ALA A 31 -2.07 8.32 -7.64
C ALA A 31 -2.44 8.32 -6.16
N LEU A 32 -1.60 7.68 -5.36
CA LEU A 32 -1.62 7.70 -3.90
C LEU A 32 -0.20 8.07 -3.47
N GLU A 33 -0.08 9.15 -2.72
CA GLU A 33 1.18 9.62 -2.15
C GLU A 33 1.31 9.10 -0.72
N THR A 34 2.51 8.75 -0.29
CA THR A 34 2.77 8.29 1.07
C THR A 34 4.01 8.98 1.61
N HIS A 35 3.86 9.75 2.67
CA HIS A 35 4.96 10.22 3.49
C HIS A 35 5.29 9.13 4.50
N ARG A 36 6.52 8.61 4.40
CA ARG A 36 6.96 7.44 5.17
C ARG A 36 8.04 7.83 6.17
N LEU A 37 7.85 7.41 7.42
CA LEU A 37 8.88 7.42 8.46
C LEU A 37 9.23 5.98 8.82
N GLU A 38 10.53 5.70 8.92
CA GLU A 38 11.03 4.35 9.15
C GLU A 38 11.92 4.32 10.40
N LYS A 39 11.83 3.23 11.17
CA LYS A 39 12.70 2.97 12.32
C LYS A 39 13.10 1.50 12.36
N GLN A 40 14.41 1.25 12.20
CA GLN A 40 14.96 -0.08 12.36
C GLN A 40 14.92 -0.51 13.83
N LEU A 41 14.28 -1.64 14.11
CA LEU A 41 14.28 -2.34 15.39
C LEU A 41 15.07 -3.65 15.27
N PRO A 42 15.49 -4.26 16.39
CA PRO A 42 16.15 -5.58 16.36
C PRO A 42 15.29 -6.67 15.69
N THR A 43 13.96 -6.54 15.76
CA THR A 43 12.99 -7.51 15.27
C THR A 43 12.49 -7.25 13.85
N GLY A 44 12.70 -6.05 13.30
CA GLY A 44 12.17 -5.66 11.98
C GLY A 44 12.21 -4.15 11.73
N LEU A 45 11.65 -3.71 10.61
CA LEU A 45 11.52 -2.30 10.26
C LEU A 45 10.11 -1.80 10.62
N LEU A 46 10.02 -0.86 11.55
CA LEU A 46 8.76 -0.20 11.90
C LEU A 46 8.52 0.98 10.94
N VAL A 47 7.34 1.04 10.36
CA VAL A 47 6.99 2.01 9.32
C VAL A 47 5.73 2.76 9.72
N LEU A 48 5.79 4.08 9.68
CA LEU A 48 4.64 4.98 9.83
C LEU A 48 4.38 5.64 8.48
N ASP A 49 3.22 5.33 7.91
CA ASP A 49 2.78 5.85 6.63
C ASP A 49 1.65 6.86 6.84
N HIS A 50 1.83 8.06 6.29
CA HIS A 50 0.78 9.05 6.08
C HIS A 50 0.44 9.08 4.59
N SER A 51 -0.73 8.55 4.22
CA SER A 51 -1.13 8.43 2.83
C SER A 51 -2.13 9.52 2.44
N LEU A 52 -1.90 10.15 1.29
CA LEU A 52 -2.81 11.13 0.68
C LEU A 52 -3.29 10.60 -0.67
N TYR A 53 -4.60 10.61 -0.88
CA TYR A 53 -5.18 10.17 -2.15
C TYR A 53 -6.57 10.73 -2.37
N LEU A 54 -6.84 11.11 -3.61
CA LEU A 54 -8.11 11.72 -4.02
C LEU A 54 -8.40 12.95 -3.15
N ASP A 55 -9.40 12.87 -2.28
CA ASP A 55 -9.85 13.92 -1.37
C ASP A 55 -9.79 13.48 0.11
N THR A 56 -8.96 12.49 0.43
CA THR A 56 -8.80 11.96 1.78
C THR A 56 -7.34 11.68 2.12
N GLU A 57 -7.09 11.51 3.41
CA GLU A 57 -5.85 11.00 3.97
C GLU A 57 -6.14 9.88 4.98
N ASP A 58 -5.13 9.05 5.25
CA ASP A 58 -5.15 8.08 6.35
C ASP A 58 -3.74 7.79 6.86
N TYR A 59 -3.67 7.04 7.97
CA TYR A 59 -2.44 6.67 8.64
C TYR A 59 -2.36 5.15 8.82
N GLU A 60 -1.18 4.60 8.61
CA GLU A 60 -0.92 3.16 8.74
C GLU A 60 0.39 2.93 9.50
N LEU A 61 0.38 1.92 10.37
CA LEU A 61 1.55 1.43 11.07
C LEU A 61 1.85 0.02 10.54
N GLU A 62 2.96 -0.14 9.83
CA GLU A 62 3.40 -1.42 9.27
C GLU A 62 4.66 -1.92 10.00
N PHE A 63 4.87 -3.24 9.99
CA PHE A 63 6.07 -3.84 10.55
C PHE A 63 6.64 -4.90 9.61
N GLU A 64 7.74 -4.56 8.94
CA GLU A 64 8.40 -5.45 7.98
C GLU A 64 9.36 -6.38 8.70
N VAL A 65 9.12 -7.69 8.57
CA VAL A 65 9.78 -8.73 9.35
C VAL A 65 10.15 -9.91 8.46
N ASN A 66 11.23 -10.62 8.82
CA ASN A 66 11.63 -11.84 8.09
C ASN A 66 10.77 -13.05 8.44
N THR A 67 10.22 -13.09 9.66
CA THR A 67 9.42 -14.21 10.18
C THR A 67 8.10 -13.68 10.72
N TYR A 68 6.99 -14.10 10.12
CA TYR A 68 5.65 -13.64 10.50
C TYR A 68 5.34 -13.83 12.00
N GLN A 69 5.60 -15.03 12.56
CA GLN A 69 5.27 -15.32 13.96
C GLN A 69 6.02 -14.42 14.95
N GLN A 70 7.34 -14.24 14.77
CA GLN A 70 8.14 -13.37 15.64
C GLN A 70 7.76 -11.90 15.46
N GLY A 71 7.46 -11.51 14.22
CA GLY A 71 7.00 -10.17 13.90
C GLY A 71 5.66 -9.83 14.53
N LEU A 72 4.70 -10.76 14.51
CA LEU A 72 3.39 -10.55 15.11
C LEU A 72 3.48 -10.31 16.62
N LEU A 73 4.29 -11.09 17.34
CA LEU A 73 4.50 -10.91 18.78
C LEU A 73 5.12 -9.53 19.07
N ALA A 74 6.22 -9.20 18.39
CA ALA A 74 6.86 -7.90 18.57
C ALA A 74 5.96 -6.73 18.16
N PHE A 75 5.12 -6.90 17.14
CA PHE A 75 4.15 -5.90 16.72
C PHE A 75 3.07 -5.70 17.78
N GLN A 76 2.54 -6.78 18.36
CA GLN A 76 1.57 -6.71 19.46
C GLN A 76 2.14 -5.97 20.67
N ASP A 77 3.41 -6.22 21.04
CA ASP A 77 4.08 -5.51 22.13
C ASP A 77 4.16 -4.00 21.85
N ILE A 78 4.46 -3.60 20.60
CA ILE A 78 4.47 -2.19 20.18
C ILE A 78 3.08 -1.59 20.30
N LEU A 79 2.05 -2.28 19.78
CA LEU A 79 0.68 -1.79 19.83
C LEU A 79 0.19 -1.62 21.28
N GLU A 80 0.50 -2.57 22.17
CA GLU A 80 0.17 -2.49 23.59
C GLU A 80 0.90 -1.32 24.27
N GLN A 81 2.20 -1.15 24.02
CA GLN A 81 3.00 -0.05 24.57
C GLN A 81 2.43 1.34 24.25
N PHE A 82 1.85 1.51 23.06
CA PHE A 82 1.29 2.78 22.61
C PHE A 82 -0.23 2.84 22.70
N GLU A 83 -0.87 1.86 23.35
CA GLU A 83 -2.34 1.78 23.52
C GLU A 83 -3.10 1.82 22.18
N ILE A 84 -2.52 1.23 21.13
CA ILE A 84 -3.10 1.17 19.79
C ILE A 84 -3.91 -0.11 19.63
N GLN A 85 -5.19 0.03 19.30
CA GLN A 85 -6.02 -1.13 18.97
C GLN A 85 -5.66 -1.68 17.58
N HIS A 86 -5.26 -2.95 17.53
CA HIS A 86 -5.02 -3.62 16.25
C HIS A 86 -6.31 -3.80 15.45
N GLN A 87 -6.32 -3.31 14.21
CA GLN A 87 -7.34 -3.60 13.21
C GLN A 87 -6.64 -3.91 11.88
N PRO A 88 -6.88 -5.06 11.25
CA PRO A 88 -6.29 -5.37 9.94
C PRO A 88 -6.72 -4.31 8.91
N PRO A 89 -5.78 -3.56 8.31
CA PRO A 89 -6.12 -2.56 7.31
C PRO A 89 -6.42 -3.23 5.97
N LEU A 90 -7.27 -2.58 5.18
CA LEU A 90 -7.32 -2.84 3.75
C LEU A 90 -6.04 -2.31 3.10
N ASN A 91 -5.52 -3.01 2.09
CA ASN A 91 -4.32 -2.53 1.41
C ASN A 91 -4.56 -1.18 0.72
N LYS A 92 -3.49 -0.39 0.55
CA LYS A 92 -3.51 0.97 -0.05
C LYS A 92 -4.25 1.04 -1.39
N VAL A 93 -4.06 0.06 -2.26
CA VAL A 93 -4.72 0.01 -3.58
C VAL A 93 -6.23 -0.19 -3.44
N GLN A 94 -6.66 -1.09 -2.54
CA GLN A 94 -8.07 -1.32 -2.26
C GLN A 94 -8.73 -0.07 -1.67
N ARG A 95 -8.12 0.55 -0.65
CA ARG A 95 -8.62 1.81 -0.05
C ARG A 95 -8.80 2.91 -1.10
N PHE A 96 -7.82 3.06 -1.99
CA PHE A 96 -7.90 4.00 -3.12
C PHE A 96 -9.12 3.75 -4.01
N PHE A 97 -9.35 2.50 -4.42
CA PHE A 97 -10.46 2.18 -5.33
C PHE A 97 -11.83 2.23 -4.65
N GLU A 98 -11.92 1.87 -3.36
CA GLU A 98 -13.14 2.05 -2.57
C GLU A 98 -13.51 3.54 -2.46
N ARG A 99 -12.53 4.41 -2.14
CA ARG A 99 -12.78 5.85 -2.13
C ARG A 99 -13.16 6.38 -3.51
N LYS A 100 -12.47 5.94 -4.57
CA LYS A 100 -12.78 6.34 -5.94
C LYS A 100 -14.20 5.92 -6.36
N HIS A 101 -14.63 4.72 -5.97
CA HIS A 101 -15.99 4.24 -6.23
C HIS A 101 -17.02 5.08 -5.48
N PHE A 102 -16.78 5.35 -4.19
CA PHE A 102 -17.63 6.20 -3.38
C PHE A 102 -17.80 7.60 -3.99
N LEU A 103 -16.71 8.25 -4.44
CA LEU A 103 -16.80 9.57 -5.06
C LEU A 103 -17.64 9.58 -6.33
N LYS A 104 -17.56 8.52 -7.15
CA LYS A 104 -18.37 8.41 -8.37
C LYS A 104 -19.86 8.28 -8.07
N SER A 105 -20.23 7.50 -7.05
CA SER A 105 -21.65 7.32 -6.68
C SER A 105 -22.30 8.57 -6.11
N GLN A 106 -21.51 9.59 -5.73
CA GLN A 106 -22.02 10.88 -5.24
C GLN A 106 -22.21 11.91 -6.36
N THR A 107 -21.72 11.62 -7.57
CA THR A 107 -21.78 12.51 -8.74
C THR A 107 -22.78 12.06 -9.82
N GLU A 108 -23.43 10.92 -9.60
CA GLU A 108 -24.53 10.37 -10.41
C GLU A 108 -25.87 10.57 -9.70
#